data_AF-A0A7X8M9X8-F1
#
_entry.id   AF-A0A7X8M9X8-F1
#
_cell.length_a   1.000
_cell.length_b   1.000
_cell.length_c   1.000
_cell.angle_alpha   90.00
_cell.angle_beta   90.00
_cell.angle_gamma   90.00
#
_symmetry.space_group_name_H-M   'P 1'
#
loop_
_entity.id
_entity.type
_entity.pdbx_description
1 polymer ?
#
loop_
_entity_poly.entity_id
_entity_poly.type
_entity_poly.pdbx_seq_one_letter_code
_entity_poly.pdbx_strand_id
1 'polypeptide(L)' 'WHIMDPIRFEKDLKVTIQALGWRSGGRYLPLQDDISSTVFWYQTEPHAKFPKLPDKDYLEVR' A
#
# COMPACT_ATOMS: atom_id res chain seq x y z
N TRP A 1 -0.33 -6.39 -10.75
CA TRP A 1 0.68 -7.47 -10.69
C TRP A 1 1.84 -7.08 -11.57
N HIS A 2 3.05 -7.13 -11.04
CA HIS A 2 4.27 -6.87 -11.81
C HIS A 2 4.98 -8.20 -12.09
N ILE A 3 4.44 -8.95 -13.06
CA ILE A 3 4.95 -10.30 -13.40
C ILE A 3 6.07 -10.18 -14.44
N MET A 4 5.78 -9.55 -15.58
CA MET A 4 6.75 -9.37 -16.66
C MET A 4 7.68 -8.17 -16.41
N ASP A 5 7.28 -7.26 -15.53
CA ASP A 5 7.89 -5.96 -15.25
C ASP A 5 8.12 -5.76 -13.73
N PRO A 6 8.81 -6.68 -13.03
CA PRO A 6 8.97 -6.60 -11.58
C PRO A 6 9.69 -5.30 -11.16
N ILE A 7 9.21 -4.68 -10.09
CA ILE A 7 9.90 -3.57 -9.43
C ILE A 7 11.07 -4.15 -8.64
N ARG A 8 12.30 -3.96 -9.14
CA ARG A 8 13.53 -4.48 -8.51
C ARG A 8 14.10 -3.47 -7.51
N PHE A 9 14.69 -3.97 -6.44
CA PHE A 9 15.39 -3.18 -5.42
C PHE A 9 16.59 -3.97 -4.88
N GLU A 10 17.63 -3.27 -4.41
CA GLU A 10 18.85 -3.89 -3.88
C GLU A 10 18.92 -3.86 -2.35
N LYS A 11 18.42 -2.78 -1.73
CA LYS A 11 18.48 -2.55 -0.29
C LYS A 11 17.09 -2.44 0.32
N ASP A 12 16.40 -1.33 0.04
CA ASP A 12 15.10 -1.01 0.62
C ASP A 12 14.09 -0.64 -0.46
N LEU A 13 12.82 -0.98 -0.23
CA LEU A 13 11.70 -0.57 -1.07
C LEU A 13 10.60 0.01 -0.17
N LYS A 14 10.18 1.25 -0.48
CA LYS A 14 9.02 1.89 0.13
C LYS A 14 8.00 2.24 -0.95
N VAL A 15 6.80 1.70 -0.82
CA VAL A 15 5.66 2.01 -1.71
C VAL A 15 4.70 2.92 -0.96
N THR A 16 4.32 4.04 -1.57
CA THR A 16 3.34 4.98 -1.03
C THR A 16 2.23 5.14 -2.06
N ILE A 17 0.97 4.97 -1.64
CA ILE A 17 -0.20 5.15 -2.49
C ILE A 17 -0.90 6.42 -2.04
N GLN A 18 -1.24 7.30 -2.98
CA GLN A 18 -2.03 8.50 -2.73
C GLN A 18 -3.40 8.35 -3.39
N ALA A 19 -4.46 8.43 -2.60
CA ALA A 19 -5.82 8.53 -3.10
C ALA A 19 -6.17 10.01 -3.29
N LEU A 20 -6.06 10.47 -4.54
CA LEU A 20 -6.39 11.84 -4.92
C LEU A 20 -7.68 11.84 -5.73
N GLY A 21 -8.54 12.81 -5.47
CA GLY A 21 -9.75 13.05 -6.26
C GLY A 21 -9.65 14.33 -7.06
N TRP A 22 -10.50 14.46 -8.09
CA TRP A 22 -10.63 15.68 -8.89
C TRP A 22 -12.09 16.06 -9.07
N ARG A 23 -12.37 17.36 -8.94
CA ARG A 23 -13.63 18.00 -9.35
C ARG A 23 -13.50 18.54 -10.78
N SER A 24 -14.63 18.94 -11.36
CA SER A 24 -14.66 19.68 -12.64
C SER A 24 -13.72 20.89 -12.61
N GLY A 25 -13.01 21.10 -13.73
CA GLY A 25 -12.01 22.14 -13.90
C GLY A 25 -10.64 21.82 -13.29
N GLY A 26 -10.30 20.54 -13.06
CA GLY A 26 -8.99 20.13 -12.57
C GLY A 26 -8.71 20.48 -11.10
N ARG A 27 -9.75 20.80 -10.33
CA ARG A 27 -9.60 21.18 -8.91
C ARG A 27 -9.48 19.94 -8.03
N TYR A 28 -8.58 19.99 -7.05
CA TYR A 28 -8.38 18.90 -6.09
C TYR A 28 -9.65 18.60 -5.28
N LEU A 29 -9.95 17.32 -5.12
CA LEU A 29 -10.95 16.80 -4.18
C LEU A 29 -10.21 15.98 -3.13
N PRO A 30 -10.18 16.40 -1.86
CA PRO A 30 -9.71 15.54 -0.78
C PRO A 30 -10.71 14.39 -0.60
N LEU A 31 -10.27 13.18 -0.92
CA LEU A 31 -11.07 11.97 -0.72
C LEU A 31 -11.03 11.55 0.76
N GLN A 32 -12.15 11.01 1.24
CA GLN A 32 -12.28 10.39 2.56
C GLN A 32 -12.62 8.92 2.35
N ASP A 33 -11.68 8.20 1.75
CA ASP A 33 -11.85 6.79 1.42
C ASP A 33 -11.18 5.92 2.48
N ASP A 34 -11.86 4.86 2.87
CA ASP A 34 -11.29 3.80 3.68
C ASP A 34 -10.54 2.81 2.78
N ILE A 35 -9.21 2.84 2.85
CA ILE A 35 -8.36 2.10 1.92
C ILE A 35 -7.54 1.05 2.67
N SER A 36 -7.70 -0.20 2.24
CA SER A 36 -6.80 -1.30 2.56
C SER A 36 -5.99 -1.68 1.32
N SER A 37 -4.71 -2.03 1.50
CA SER A 37 -3.89 -2.57 0.41
C SER A 37 -3.15 -3.82 0.84
N THR A 38 -2.73 -4.64 -0.13
CA THR A 38 -1.90 -5.83 0.08
C THR A 38 -0.83 -5.86 -1.00
N VAL A 39 0.39 -6.25 -0.62
CA VAL A 39 1.53 -6.35 -1.52
C VAL A 39 2.17 -7.72 -1.41
N PHE A 40 2.62 -8.24 -2.54
CA PHE A 40 3.40 -9.47 -2.64
C PHE A 40 4.76 -9.11 -3.22
N TRP A 41 5.83 -9.64 -2.63
CA TRP A 41 7.18 -9.44 -3.11
C TRP A 41 8.04 -10.65 -2.79
N TYR A 42 9.21 -10.69 -3.43
CA TYR A 42 10.25 -11.65 -3.15
C TYR A 42 11.49 -10.88 -2.66
N GLN A 43 12.15 -11.41 -1.65
CA GLN A 43 13.43 -10.88 -1.15
C GLN A 43 14.31 -12.05 -0.72
N THR A 44 15.62 -11.87 -0.75
CA THR A 44 16.56 -12.88 -0.23
C THR A 44 16.47 -12.96 1.29
N GLU A 45 16.73 -14.14 1.85
CA GLU A 45 16.80 -14.35 3.29
C GLU A 45 18.07 -13.75 3.92
N PRO A 46 18.08 -13.43 5.23
CA PRO A 46 16.98 -13.58 6.19
C PRO A 46 15.95 -12.44 6.15
N HIS A 47 14.71 -12.73 6.53
CA HIS A 47 13.66 -11.72 6.63
C HIS A 47 13.61 -11.06 8.02
N ALA A 48 13.32 -9.76 8.06
CA ALA A 48 12.88 -9.12 9.29
C ALA A 48 11.52 -9.67 9.73
N LYS A 49 11.28 -9.76 11.03
CA LYS A 49 9.96 -10.10 11.56
C LYS A 49 8.97 -8.99 11.21
N PHE A 50 7.80 -9.37 10.72
CA PHE A 50 6.71 -8.43 10.49
C PHE A 50 6.01 -8.05 11.80
N PRO A 51 5.43 -6.84 11.88
CA PRO A 51 4.50 -6.50 12.95
C PRO A 51 3.36 -7.52 13.03
N LYS A 52 2.82 -7.74 14.22
CA LYS A 52 1.62 -8.57 14.38
C LYS A 52 0.45 -7.89 13.66
N LEU A 53 -0.36 -8.68 12.98
CA LEU A 53 -1.64 -8.20 12.48
C LEU A 53 -2.51 -7.76 13.67
N PRO A 54 -3.14 -6.58 13.63
CA PRO A 54 -4.11 -6.16 14.64
C PRO A 54 -5.31 -7.11 14.72
N ASP A 55 -6.07 -7.03 15.80
CA ASP A 55 -7.29 -7.83 15.96
C ASP A 55 -8.43 -7.33 15.04
N LYS A 56 -9.51 -8.12 14.98
CA LYS A 56 -10.66 -7.88 14.10
C LYS A 56 -11.34 -6.54 14.38
N ASP A 57 -11.51 -6.19 15.65
CA ASP A 57 -12.30 -5.02 16.04
C ASP A 57 -11.50 -3.73 15.79
N TYR A 58 -10.16 -3.80 15.93
CA TYR A 58 -9.27 -2.73 15.49
C TYR A 58 -9.34 -2.46 13.97
N LEU A 59 -9.52 -3.52 13.17
CA LEU A 59 -9.58 -3.43 11.70
C LEU A 59 -10.97 -3.05 11.16
N GLU A 60 -11.98 -2.92 12.01
CA GLU A 60 -13.32 -2.52 11.61
C GLU A 60 -13.36 -1.03 11.23
N VAL A 61 -13.97 -0.73 10.08
CA VAL A 61 -14.17 0.62 9.57
C VAL A 61 -15.67 0.95 9.64
N ARG A 62 -16.03 2.15 10.09
CA ARG A 62 -17.41 2.61 10.31
C ARG A 62 -17.89 3.62 9.28
#